data_AF-A0A960B2C3-F1
#
_entry.id   AF-A0A960B2C3-F1
#
_cell.length_a   1.000
_cell.length_b   1.000
_cell.length_c   1.000
_cell.angle_alpha   90.00
_cell.angle_beta   90.00
_cell.angle_gamma   90.00
#
_symmetry.space_group_name_H-M   'P 1'
#
loop_
_entity.id
_entity.type
_entity.pdbx_description
1 polymer ?
#
loop_
_entity_poly.entity_id
_entity_poly.type
_entity_poly.pdbx_seq_one_letter_code
_entity_poly.pdbx_strand_id
1 'polypeptide(L)'
;ATDKQWNVTLGFSESLFEVMAQAVTDAGGTDPQAINDAVASMKLDTLVGTLDWTSGPFPNIAKTPLTGGQWRKDADGTYQLIIVSNAHAKEMGLDVPLGGEVEPTN
;
A
#
# COMPACT_ATOMS: atom_id res chain seq x y z
N ALA A 1 8.25 12.85 -18.84
CA ALA A 1 7.18 11.91 -18.45
C ALA A 1 6.91 10.98 -19.62
N THR A 2 6.41 9.76 -19.40
CA THR A 2 6.30 8.70 -20.44
C THR A 2 5.01 8.75 -21.27
N ASP A 3 4.17 9.78 -21.08
CA ASP A 3 2.81 9.93 -21.64
C ASP A 3 1.86 8.76 -21.37
N LYS A 4 2.23 7.88 -20.43
CA LYS A 4 1.41 6.77 -19.97
C LYS A 4 0.65 7.17 -18.72
N GLN A 5 -0.58 6.66 -18.60
CA GLN A 5 -1.36 6.74 -17.38
C GLN A 5 -0.59 6.13 -16.20
N TRP A 6 -0.76 6.72 -15.01
CA TRP A 6 -0.14 6.21 -13.79
C TRP A 6 -0.74 4.85 -13.40
N ASN A 7 0.09 3.99 -12.81
CA ASN A 7 -0.31 2.65 -12.34
C ASN A 7 -0.48 2.65 -10.81
N VAL A 8 -1.67 2.26 -10.35
CA VAL A 8 -1.99 2.15 -8.92
C VAL A 8 -1.14 1.14 -8.16
N THR A 9 -0.59 0.13 -8.83
CA THR A 9 0.25 -0.88 -8.17
C THR A 9 1.68 -0.42 -7.97
N LEU A 10 2.10 0.71 -8.55
CA LEU A 10 3.49 1.18 -8.48
C LEU A 10 3.93 1.38 -7.03
N GLY A 11 3.12 2.03 -6.20
CA GLY A 11 3.50 2.27 -4.81
C GLY A 11 3.65 0.99 -3.98
N PHE A 12 2.89 -0.05 -4.29
CA PHE A 12 3.04 -1.36 -3.66
C PHE A 12 4.35 -2.05 -4.06
N SER A 13 4.76 -1.92 -5.33
CA SER A 13 6.05 -2.45 -5.79
C SER A 13 7.23 -1.74 -5.13
N GLU A 14 7.20 -0.40 -5.05
CA GLU A 14 8.26 0.36 -4.36
C GLU A 14 8.31 0.01 -2.87
N SER A 15 7.16 -0.09 -2.20
CA SER A 15 7.10 -0.46 -0.78
C SER A 15 7.62 -1.87 -0.52
N LEU A 16 7.45 -2.80 -1.46
CA LEU A 16 8.04 -4.14 -1.37
C LEU A 16 9.58 -4.08 -1.38
N PHE A 17 10.17 -3.19 -2.18
CA PHE A 17 11.62 -2.98 -2.18
C PHE A 17 12.11 -2.31 -0.90
N GLU A 18 11.36 -1.35 -0.35
CA GLU A 18 11.66 -0.74 0.96
C GLU A 18 11.71 -1.80 2.07
N VAL A 19 10.70 -2.68 2.12
CA VAL A 19 10.64 -3.81 3.07
C VAL A 19 11.81 -4.78 2.87
N MET A 20 12.13 -5.14 1.63
CA MET A 20 13.25 -6.02 1.32
C MET A 20 14.59 -5.41 1.76
N ALA A 21 14.82 -4.14 1.45
CA ALA A 21 16.03 -3.42 1.84
C ALA A 21 16.19 -3.35 3.36
N GLN A 22 15.10 -3.05 4.08
CA GLN A 22 15.10 -3.02 5.53
C GLN A 22 15.36 -4.43 6.11
N ALA A 23 14.69 -5.46 5.60
CA ALA A 23 14.84 -6.83 6.11
C ALA A 23 16.26 -7.36 5.95
N VAL A 24 16.88 -7.13 4.79
CA VAL A 24 18.29 -7.52 4.54
C VAL A 24 19.25 -6.74 5.43
N THR A 25 18.95 -5.46 5.68
CA THR A 25 19.76 -4.62 6.58
C THR A 25 19.70 -5.13 8.01
N ASP A 26 18.50 -5.41 8.53
CA ASP A 26 18.28 -5.89 9.90
C ASP A 26 18.81 -7.31 10.10
N ALA A 27 18.71 -8.17 9.06
CA ALA A 27 19.29 -9.50 9.05
C ALA A 27 20.83 -9.51 8.94
N GLY A 28 21.45 -8.38 8.58
CA GLY A 28 22.90 -8.28 8.35
C GLY A 28 23.39 -9.07 7.13
N GLY A 29 22.51 -9.43 6.19
CA GLY A 29 22.84 -10.25 5.04
C GLY A 29 21.63 -10.96 4.44
N THR A 30 21.90 -12.01 3.66
CA THR A 30 20.87 -12.73 2.89
C THR A 30 20.54 -14.11 3.46
N ASP A 31 20.80 -14.35 4.74
CA ASP A 31 20.42 -15.60 5.39
C ASP A 31 18.88 -15.71 5.50
N PRO A 32 18.26 -16.80 5.00
CA PRO A 32 16.80 -16.90 4.96
C PRO A 32 16.13 -16.85 6.33
N GLN A 33 16.74 -17.43 7.37
CA GLN A 33 16.15 -17.45 8.70
C GLN A 33 16.26 -16.06 9.35
N ALA A 34 17.43 -15.42 9.23
CA ALA A 34 17.64 -14.06 9.73
C ALA A 34 16.68 -13.05 9.07
N ILE A 35 16.41 -13.18 7.75
CA ILE A 35 15.41 -12.35 7.06
C ILE A 35 14.01 -12.58 7.63
N ASN A 36 13.62 -13.84 7.86
CA ASN A 36 12.30 -14.16 8.42
C ASN A 36 12.13 -13.54 9.81
N ASP A 37 13.14 -13.71 10.67
CA ASP A 37 13.14 -13.17 12.03
C ASP A 37 13.12 -11.63 12.03
N ALA A 38 13.85 -11.00 11.10
CA ALA A 38 13.81 -9.54 10.90
C ALA A 38 12.41 -9.06 10.50
N VAL A 39 11.79 -9.69 9.50
CA VAL A 39 10.42 -9.34 9.07
C VAL A 39 9.40 -9.54 10.19
N ALA A 40 9.50 -10.61 10.97
CA ALA A 40 8.57 -10.90 12.06
C ALA A 40 8.54 -9.82 13.15
N SER A 41 9.62 -9.06 13.31
CA SER A 41 9.75 -7.96 14.28
C SER A 41 9.68 -6.56 13.65
N MET A 42 9.40 -6.48 12.34
CA MET A 42 9.50 -5.25 11.57
C MET A 42 8.28 -4.33 11.74
N LYS A 43 8.58 -3.04 11.85
CA LYS A 43 7.63 -1.94 11.65
C LYS A 43 8.32 -0.87 10.81
N LEU A 44 7.75 -0.55 9.66
CA LEU A 44 8.41 0.30 8.66
C LEU A 44 7.40 1.28 8.03
N ASP A 45 7.79 2.54 7.93
CA ASP A 45 7.08 3.53 7.11
C ASP A 45 7.48 3.35 5.66
N THR A 46 6.48 3.11 4.80
CA THR A 46 6.67 2.86 3.37
C THR A 46 5.86 3.84 2.53
N LEU A 47 6.02 3.80 1.21
CA LEU A 47 5.23 4.62 0.29
C LEU A 47 3.71 4.37 0.40
N VAL A 48 3.28 3.17 0.81
CA VAL A 48 1.86 2.84 1.02
C VAL A 48 1.40 3.03 2.48
N GLY A 49 2.21 3.68 3.31
CA GLY A 49 1.96 3.90 4.73
C GLY A 49 2.76 2.96 5.64
N THR A 50 2.50 3.02 6.94
CA THR A 50 3.19 2.18 7.92
C THR A 50 2.74 0.72 7.79
N LEU A 51 3.71 -0.17 7.61
CA LEU A 51 3.52 -1.62 7.66
C LEU A 51 4.07 -2.15 8.99
N ASP A 52 3.23 -2.87 9.73
CA ASP A 52 3.56 -3.39 11.06
C ASP A 52 3.29 -4.90 11.11
N TRP A 53 4.36 -5.69 11.16
CA TRP A 53 4.31 -7.15 11.27
C TRP A 53 4.14 -7.61 12.72
N THR A 54 4.40 -6.73 13.69
CA THR A 54 4.30 -7.04 15.13
C THR A 54 2.86 -7.02 15.63
N SER A 55 1.99 -6.24 14.97
CA SER A 55 0.56 -6.13 15.26
C SER A 55 -0.34 -6.73 14.18
N GLY A 56 0.23 -7.62 13.36
CA GLY A 56 -0.47 -8.30 12.26
C GLY A 56 -1.63 -9.20 12.72
N PRO A 57 -2.64 -9.44 11.87
CA PRO A 57 -3.72 -10.38 12.19
C PRO A 57 -3.23 -11.83 12.35
N PHE A 58 -2.07 -12.15 11.76
CA PHE A 58 -1.38 -13.43 11.85
C PHE A 58 0.13 -13.20 11.79
N PRO A 59 0.95 -14.18 12.22
CA PRO A 59 2.40 -14.11 12.08
C PRO A 59 2.80 -13.81 10.63
N ASN A 60 3.77 -12.91 10.45
CA ASN A 60 4.32 -12.51 9.16
C ASN A 60 3.34 -11.80 8.20
N ILE A 61 2.24 -11.25 8.71
CA ILE A 61 1.28 -10.45 7.91
C ILE A 61 1.19 -9.02 8.45
N ALA A 62 1.61 -8.03 7.67
CA ALA A 62 1.26 -6.62 7.91
C ALA A 62 0.01 -6.23 7.12
N LYS A 63 -0.83 -5.35 7.69
CA LYS A 63 -1.94 -4.74 6.97
C LYS A 63 -1.50 -3.46 6.29
N THR A 64 -1.92 -3.26 5.04
CA THR A 64 -1.80 -1.98 4.35
C THR A 64 -3.04 -1.13 4.67
N PRO A 65 -2.89 0.18 4.92
CA PRO A 65 -4.03 1.07 4.92
C PRO A 65 -4.58 1.17 3.49
N LEU A 66 -5.90 1.02 3.36
CA LEU A 66 -6.55 0.91 2.05
C LEU A 66 -7.71 1.88 1.92
N THR A 67 -7.90 2.36 0.69
CA THR A 67 -9.07 3.11 0.26
C THR A 67 -9.82 2.33 -0.81
N GLY A 68 -11.14 2.47 -0.84
CA GLY A 68 -11.95 2.01 -1.96
C GLY A 68 -11.91 3.04 -3.09
N GLY A 69 -11.52 2.58 -4.28
CA GLY A 69 -11.45 3.41 -5.48
C GLY A 69 -12.47 2.97 -6.54
N GLN A 70 -12.99 3.93 -7.30
CA GLN A 70 -13.83 3.69 -8.47
C GLN A 70 -13.18 4.32 -9.71
N TRP A 71 -12.93 3.50 -10.73
CA TRP A 71 -12.48 4.00 -12.03
C TRP A 71 -13.64 4.72 -12.75
N ARG A 72 -13.40 5.95 -13.20
CA ARG A 72 -14.34 6.75 -13.98
C ARG A 72 -13.70 7.19 -15.27
N LYS A 73 -14.47 7.14 -16.35
CA LYS A 73 -14.00 7.53 -17.67
C LYS A 73 -14.16 9.03 -17.85
N ASP A 74 -13.08 9.71 -18.26
CA ASP A 74 -13.09 11.12 -18.62
C ASP A 74 -13.54 11.33 -20.07
N ALA A 75 -13.83 12.60 -20.41
CA ALA A 75 -14.30 12.99 -21.75
C ALA A 75 -13.28 12.69 -22.86
N ASP A 76 -11.99 12.69 -22.55
CA ASP A 76 -10.91 12.35 -23.47
C ASP A 76 -10.67 10.83 -23.62
N GLY A 77 -11.46 10.01 -22.91
CA GLY A 77 -11.38 8.57 -22.93
C GLY A 77 -10.38 7.95 -21.94
N THR A 78 -9.67 8.77 -21.16
CA THR A 78 -8.82 8.30 -20.06
C THR A 78 -9.66 7.86 -18.86
N TYR A 79 -9.02 7.23 -17.87
CA TYR A 79 -9.69 6.84 -16.63
C TYR A 79 -9.04 7.51 -15.42
N GLN A 80 -9.86 8.03 -14.51
CA GLN A 80 -9.43 8.49 -13.18
C GLN A 80 -9.92 7.53 -12.10
N LEU A 81 -9.06 7.28 -11.11
CA LEU A 81 -9.43 6.52 -9.93
C LEU A 81 -9.90 7.49 -8.84
N ILE A 82 -11.20 7.52 -8.57
CA ILE A 82 -11.78 8.35 -7.53
C ILE A 82 -11.84 7.57 -6.22
N ILE A 83 -11.35 8.15 -5.13
CA ILE A 83 -11.47 7.57 -3.79
C ILE A 83 -12.92 7.75 -3.32
N VAL A 84 -13.64 6.64 -3.22
CA VAL A 84 -15.07 6.59 -2.83
C VAL A 84 -15.30 5.98 -1.45
N SER A 85 -14.27 5.41 -0.84
CA SER A 85 -14.29 4.96 0.55
C SER A 85 -12.91 5.12 1.21
N ASN A 86 -12.88 5.67 2.41
CA ASN A 86 -11.67 5.84 3.24
C ASN A 86 -11.81 5.21 4.64
N ALA A 87 -12.84 4.37 4.85
CA ALA A 87 -13.14 3.80 6.17
C ALA A 87 -11.95 3.01 6.76
N HIS A 88 -11.37 2.10 5.98
CA HIS A 88 -10.23 1.28 6.45
C HIS A 88 -8.97 2.12 6.70
N ALA A 89 -8.67 3.09 5.82
CA ALA A 89 -7.57 4.02 6.05
C ALA A 89 -7.75 4.82 7.36
N LYS A 90 -8.97 5.27 7.65
CA LYS A 90 -9.30 5.97 8.91
C LYS A 90 -9.18 5.10 10.15
N GLU A 91 -9.62 3.83 10.08
CA GLU A 91 -9.40 2.84 11.15
C GLU A 91 -7.91 2.66 11.48
N MET A 92 -7.04 2.86 10.48
CA MET A 92 -5.59 2.83 10.61
C MET A 92 -4.96 4.21 10.90
N GLY A 93 -5.76 5.22 11.22
CA GLY A 93 -5.28 6.55 11.62
C GLY A 93 -4.91 7.49 10.47
N LEU A 94 -5.24 7.14 9.22
CA LEU A 94 -4.99 7.99 8.06
C LEU A 94 -6.24 8.75 7.63
N ASP A 95 -6.12 10.07 7.48
CA ASP A 95 -7.19 10.92 6.96
C ASP A 95 -7.03 11.17 5.46
N VAL A 96 -7.41 10.18 4.66
CA VAL A 96 -7.37 10.28 3.19
C VAL A 96 -8.68 10.92 2.70
N PRO A 97 -8.65 12.04 1.97
CA PRO A 97 -9.87 12.69 1.51
C PRO A 97 -10.62 11.83 0.48
N LEU A 98 -11.95 11.86 0.54
CA LEU A 98 -12.80 11.30 -0.51
C LEU A 98 -12.76 12.21 -1.74
N GLY A 99 -12.74 11.60 -2.92
CA GLY A 99 -12.89 12.30 -4.20
C GLY A 99 -14.34 12.31 -4.71
N GLY A 100 -15.23 11.49 -4.15
CA GLY A 100 -16.64 11.42 -4.52
C GLY A 100 -17.37 10.26 -3.84
N GLU A 101 -18.66 10.11 -4.12
CA GLU A 101 -19.47 8.95 -3.69
C GLU A 101 -19.45 7.86 -4.75
N VAL A 102 -19.77 6.61 -4.39
CA VAL A 102 -19.91 5.52 -5.38
C VAL A 102 -21.01 5.86 -6.38
N GLU A 103 -20.70 5.78 -7.67
CA GLU A 103 -21.67 5.96 -8.76
C GLU A 103 -22.07 4.60 -9.39
N PRO A 104 -23.27 4.46 -9.95
CA PRO A 104 -23.63 3.28 -10.75
C PRO A 104 -22.69 3.11 -11.95
N THR A 105 -22.24 1.88 -12.21
CA THR A 105 -21.57 1.54 -13.47
C THR A 105 -22.62 1.23 -14.53
N ASN A 106 -22.68 2.06 -15.57
CA ASN A 106 -23.55 1.87 -16.75
C ASN A 106 -23.09 0.72 -17.65
#